data_AF-A0A7C2NTE1-F1
#
_entry.id   AF-A0A7C2NTE1-F1
#
_cell.length_a   1.000
_cell.length_b   1.000
_cell.length_c   1.000
_cell.angle_alpha   90.00
_cell.angle_beta   90.00
_cell.angle_gamma   90.00
#
_symmetry.space_group_name_H-M   'P 1'
#
loop_
_entity.id
_entity.type
_entity.pdbx_description
1 polymer ?
#
loop_
_entity_poly.entity_id
_entity_poly.type
_entity_poly.pdbx_seq_one_letter_code
_entity_poly.pdbx_strand_id
1 'polypeptide(L)'
;MSHRRDGIPRAAIAEPRRSCAGPEGQQGLETVYGGARRSLRFDVVDSTEVPPRCQPRAQPRTSARSVFDESLVLRVSPAEGEQTSALSLTYAEEVARALRNALMCHAVDPPPAALSGHQSDGRPLERPHAAFLALPDLRANTSSSRIAGVAIVLPRAIDPEERQAILLAAARWERGGLRLVLGRLGALQLSRVDEPTADPLARHFLDPHRWSGPSRRWATVTPLALHHNPGDLTAQSPAQAARAARRAAEIVARGCAHIGLPPPTQVRVMRRSTFPGIPTAPEFMPFPRKPSRPGSNKFQRVCVHAELEFAEKVEGPVLLGAGRYWGVGLCGVRDG
;
A
#
# COMPACT_ATOMS: atom_id res chain seq x y z
N MET A 1 62.59 12.87 46.83
CA MET A 1 62.89 12.17 45.56
C MET A 1 61.66 11.38 45.18
N SER A 2 60.95 11.83 44.16
CA SER A 2 59.73 11.23 43.60
C SER A 2 60.11 10.62 42.26
N HIS A 3 59.79 9.35 42.05
CA HIS A 3 59.85 8.74 40.72
C HIS A 3 58.49 8.16 40.35
N ARG A 4 58.03 8.58 39.18
CA ARG A 4 56.80 8.19 38.50
C ARG A 4 57.03 6.95 37.60
N ARG A 5 55.89 6.46 37.06
CA ARG A 5 55.65 5.78 35.76
C ARG A 5 55.87 4.26 35.79
N ASP A 6 55.02 3.38 35.24
CA ASP A 6 53.90 3.40 34.27
C ASP A 6 52.96 2.19 34.62
N GLY A 7 51.68 2.03 34.29
CA GLY A 7 50.86 2.51 33.17
C GLY A 7 50.45 1.33 32.25
N ILE A 8 49.36 0.60 32.53
CA ILE A 8 48.69 -0.30 31.56
C ILE A 8 47.16 -0.11 31.66
N PRO A 9 46.47 0.36 30.58
CA PRO A 9 45.02 0.54 30.58
C PRO A 9 44.25 -0.63 29.94
N ARG A 10 43.03 -0.84 30.45
CA ARG A 10 41.97 -1.75 29.98
C ARG A 10 41.46 -1.36 28.57
N ALA A 11 41.33 -2.35 27.69
CA ALA A 11 40.68 -2.21 26.39
C ALA A 11 39.15 -2.12 26.55
N ALA A 12 38.56 -1.07 25.98
CA ALA A 12 37.13 -0.88 25.84
C ALA A 12 36.64 -1.42 24.48
N ILE A 13 35.55 -2.18 24.52
CA ILE A 13 34.85 -2.73 23.36
C ILE A 13 34.00 -1.60 22.73
N ALA A 14 34.21 -1.34 21.45
CA ALA A 14 33.50 -0.30 20.68
C ALA A 14 32.33 -0.90 19.89
N GLU A 15 31.12 -0.43 20.16
CA GLU A 15 29.93 -0.61 19.31
C GLU A 15 29.86 0.49 18.22
N PRO A 16 29.51 0.18 16.96
CA PRO A 16 29.29 1.21 15.96
C PRO A 16 27.82 1.67 15.95
N ARG A 17 27.55 2.85 16.54
CA ARG A 17 26.30 3.60 16.33
C ARG A 17 26.38 4.39 15.02
N ARG A 18 25.64 3.99 13.98
CA ARG A 18 25.33 4.86 12.83
C ARG A 18 24.03 5.60 13.08
N SER A 19 24.17 6.84 13.57
CA SER A 19 23.09 7.82 13.69
C SER A 19 22.68 8.31 12.30
N CYS A 20 21.39 8.19 11.97
CA CYS A 20 20.79 8.81 10.78
C CYS A 20 19.93 9.99 11.23
N ALA A 21 20.53 11.16 11.41
CA ALA A 21 19.82 12.42 11.62
C ALA A 21 20.46 13.50 10.74
N GLY A 22 19.67 14.06 9.81
CA GLY A 22 20.03 15.23 8.99
C GLY A 22 19.34 16.49 9.50
N PRO A 23 19.88 17.69 9.23
CA PRO A 23 19.64 18.89 10.03
C PRO A 23 18.33 19.61 9.70
N GLU A 24 17.87 20.34 10.73
CA GLU A 24 16.68 21.18 10.78
C GLU A 24 16.87 22.49 9.99
N GLY A 25 15.80 22.93 9.33
CA GLY A 25 15.67 24.26 8.74
C GLY A 25 14.27 24.78 9.06
N GLN A 26 14.20 25.72 10.00
CA GLN A 26 13.04 26.53 10.33
C GLN A 26 12.83 27.60 9.26
N GLN A 27 11.58 27.79 8.82
CA GLN A 27 10.98 29.10 8.51
C GLN A 27 9.49 28.90 8.22
N GLY A 28 8.66 29.71 8.88
CA GLY A 28 7.20 29.67 8.83
C GLY A 28 6.62 30.26 7.55
N LEU A 29 5.30 30.10 7.40
CA LEU A 29 4.39 31.02 6.71
C LEU A 29 2.96 30.57 7.03
N GLU A 30 2.24 31.40 7.79
CA GLU A 30 0.79 31.42 7.85
C GLU A 30 0.23 31.77 6.47
N THR A 31 -0.82 31.08 5.99
CA THR A 31 -1.90 31.75 5.27
C THR A 31 -3.21 30.98 5.39
N VAL A 32 -4.20 31.74 5.81
CA VAL A 32 -5.64 31.48 5.95
C VAL A 32 -6.28 31.12 4.59
N TYR A 33 -7.17 30.13 4.56
CA TYR A 33 -8.35 30.15 3.69
C TYR A 33 -9.50 29.33 4.30
N GLY A 34 -10.52 30.04 4.78
CA GLY A 34 -11.85 29.51 5.00
C GLY A 34 -12.63 29.43 3.68
N GLY A 35 -13.55 28.47 3.58
CA GLY A 35 -14.42 28.32 2.41
C GLY A 35 -15.42 27.17 2.58
N ALA A 36 -16.70 27.49 2.43
CA ALA A 36 -17.85 26.70 2.85
C ALA A 36 -17.99 25.29 2.23
N ARG A 37 -18.45 24.34 3.06
CA ARG A 37 -18.90 23.01 2.64
C ARG A 37 -20.24 23.12 1.90
N ARG A 38 -20.29 22.72 0.63
CA ARG A 38 -21.55 22.35 -0.06
C ARG A 38 -21.53 20.86 -0.35
N SER A 39 -22.51 20.15 0.18
CA SER A 39 -22.80 18.76 -0.16
C SER A 39 -23.38 18.70 -1.57
N LEU A 40 -22.80 17.88 -2.43
CA LEU A 40 -23.38 17.52 -3.73
C LEU A 40 -23.59 16.00 -3.74
N ARG A 41 -24.87 15.61 -3.74
CA ARG A 41 -25.32 14.24 -4.01
C ARG A 41 -25.17 14.00 -5.51
N PHE A 42 -24.67 12.84 -5.91
CA PHE A 42 -24.69 12.38 -7.30
C PHE A 42 -25.39 11.04 -7.34
N ASP A 43 -26.47 10.99 -8.11
CA ASP A 43 -27.29 9.80 -8.34
C ASP A 43 -26.59 8.80 -9.27
N VAL A 44 -26.83 7.52 -8.99
CA VAL A 44 -26.33 6.35 -9.70
C VAL A 44 -27.01 6.25 -11.07
N VAL A 45 -26.24 6.14 -12.15
CA VAL A 45 -26.76 5.80 -13.48
C VAL A 45 -26.56 4.29 -13.68
N ASP A 46 -27.67 3.56 -13.79
CA ASP A 46 -27.73 2.14 -14.11
C ASP A 46 -27.97 1.93 -15.62
N SER A 47 -27.38 0.90 -16.21
CA SER A 47 -27.67 0.53 -17.60
C SER A 47 -27.40 -0.96 -17.88
N THR A 48 -28.53 -1.67 -17.97
CA THR A 48 -28.93 -2.75 -18.90
C THR A 48 -28.19 -4.11 -18.91
N GLU A 49 -28.95 -5.14 -18.53
CA GLU A 49 -28.67 -6.57 -18.59
C GLU A 49 -28.72 -7.17 -20.01
N VAL A 50 -27.90 -8.19 -20.27
CA VAL A 50 -27.98 -9.11 -21.41
C VAL A 50 -28.07 -10.54 -20.86
N PRO A 51 -29.02 -11.40 -21.26
CA PRO A 51 -29.21 -12.71 -20.64
C PRO A 51 -28.23 -13.77 -21.18
N PRO A 52 -27.69 -14.70 -20.37
CA PRO A 52 -26.88 -15.80 -20.86
C PRO A 52 -27.73 -17.04 -21.21
N ARG A 53 -27.42 -17.67 -22.35
CA ARG A 53 -27.88 -19.03 -22.73
C ARG A 53 -27.02 -20.11 -22.04
N CYS A 54 -27.66 -21.26 -21.81
CA CYS A 54 -27.20 -22.49 -21.12
C CYS A 54 -25.71 -22.88 -21.24
N GLN A 55 -25.15 -23.28 -20.09
CA GLN A 55 -23.79 -23.80 -19.90
C GLN A 55 -23.71 -25.33 -20.10
N PRO A 56 -22.56 -25.88 -20.55
CA PRO A 56 -22.18 -27.24 -20.27
C PRO A 56 -21.27 -27.35 -19.02
N ARG A 57 -21.48 -28.47 -18.32
CA ARG A 57 -20.87 -29.04 -17.08
C ARG A 57 -19.47 -28.52 -16.67
N ALA A 58 -19.37 -28.01 -15.44
CA ALA A 58 -18.16 -27.43 -14.86
C ALA A 58 -17.13 -28.49 -14.39
N GLN A 59 -15.93 -28.43 -14.95
CA GLN A 59 -14.70 -28.95 -14.35
C GLN A 59 -14.32 -28.09 -13.12
N PRO A 60 -13.51 -28.59 -12.15
CA PRO A 60 -13.07 -27.78 -11.02
C PRO A 60 -12.27 -26.57 -11.53
N ARG A 61 -12.91 -25.39 -11.55
CA ARG A 61 -12.30 -24.16 -12.06
C ARG A 61 -11.24 -23.70 -11.07
N THR A 62 -9.97 -23.83 -11.44
CA THR A 62 -8.87 -23.11 -10.81
C THR A 62 -9.13 -21.61 -10.98
N SER A 63 -9.41 -20.88 -9.90
CA SER A 63 -9.54 -19.43 -9.93
C SER A 63 -8.28 -18.78 -10.49
N ALA A 64 -8.44 -17.79 -11.36
CA ALA A 64 -7.30 -16.99 -11.83
C ALA A 64 -6.67 -16.24 -10.65
N ARG A 65 -5.33 -16.18 -10.60
CA ARG A 65 -4.60 -15.60 -9.46
C ARG A 65 -3.76 -14.42 -9.90
N SER A 66 -3.63 -13.43 -9.04
CA SER A 66 -2.72 -12.31 -9.31
C SER A 66 -1.26 -12.75 -9.27
N VAL A 67 -0.37 -11.92 -9.82
CA VAL A 67 1.09 -12.08 -9.74
C VAL A 67 1.65 -11.96 -8.32
N PHE A 68 0.82 -11.58 -7.34
CA PHE A 68 1.18 -11.50 -5.93
C PHE A 68 0.65 -12.72 -5.18
N ASP A 69 1.33 -13.12 -4.10
CA ASP A 69 0.94 -14.32 -3.36
C ASP A 69 1.23 -14.20 -1.87
N GLU A 70 2.48 -14.41 -1.50
CA GLU A 70 2.92 -14.47 -0.11
C GLU A 70 2.91 -13.07 0.51
N SER A 71 2.35 -12.95 1.71
CA SER A 71 2.37 -11.71 2.49
C SER A 71 2.91 -11.95 3.90
N LEU A 72 3.96 -11.23 4.27
CA LEU A 72 4.36 -11.08 5.67
C LEU A 72 3.58 -9.91 6.28
N VAL A 73 2.65 -10.21 7.18
CA VAL A 73 1.81 -9.23 7.86
C VAL A 73 2.35 -8.93 9.26
N LEU A 74 2.43 -7.64 9.59
CA LEU A 74 2.79 -7.16 10.92
C LEU A 74 1.67 -6.26 11.45
N ARG A 75 1.32 -6.40 12.72
CA ARG A 75 0.35 -5.52 13.38
C ARG A 75 1.04 -4.24 13.87
N VAL A 76 0.31 -3.13 13.89
CA VAL A 76 0.71 -1.95 14.66
C VAL A 76 0.39 -2.24 16.13
N SER A 77 1.38 -2.08 16.99
CA SER A 77 1.27 -2.32 18.43
C SER A 77 1.31 -1.00 19.21
N PRO A 78 0.52 -0.87 20.28
CA PRO A 78 0.71 0.19 21.27
C PRO A 78 2.16 0.20 21.73
N ALA A 79 2.82 1.36 21.73
CA ALA A 79 4.07 1.48 22.48
C ALA A 79 3.73 1.37 23.98
N GLU A 80 4.56 0.69 24.77
CA GLU A 80 4.32 0.55 26.21
C GLU A 80 4.12 1.93 26.86
N GLY A 81 2.98 2.14 27.52
CA GLY A 81 2.64 3.41 28.17
C GLY A 81 2.23 4.56 27.25
N GLU A 82 2.26 4.39 25.92
CA GLU A 82 1.87 5.40 24.95
C GLU A 82 0.56 5.01 24.27
N GLN A 83 -0.43 5.92 24.29
CA GLN A 83 -1.55 5.83 23.36
C GLN A 83 -0.95 5.94 21.96
N THR A 84 -0.97 4.85 21.18
CA THR A 84 -0.62 4.93 19.75
C THR A 84 -1.42 6.06 19.14
N SER A 85 -0.74 7.11 18.70
CA SER A 85 -1.34 8.11 17.84
C SER A 85 -1.77 7.35 16.58
N ALA A 86 -3.07 7.11 16.49
CA ALA A 86 -3.59 6.19 15.50
C ALA A 86 -3.42 6.80 14.11
N LEU A 87 -2.44 6.27 13.36
CA LEU A 87 -2.01 6.85 12.09
C LEU A 87 -3.12 6.66 11.04
N SER A 88 -3.53 7.76 10.42
CA SER A 88 -4.51 7.78 9.34
C SER A 88 -4.06 6.96 8.14
N LEU A 89 -4.99 6.24 7.50
CA LEU A 89 -4.73 5.51 6.25
C LEU A 89 -4.28 6.41 5.10
N THR A 90 -4.57 7.72 5.16
CA THR A 90 -4.10 8.70 4.16
C THR A 90 -2.56 8.77 4.04
N TYR A 91 -1.82 8.22 5.02
CA TYR A 91 -0.36 8.09 5.01
C TYR A 91 0.15 6.74 4.46
N ALA A 92 -0.69 6.00 3.71
CA ALA A 92 -0.33 4.69 3.18
C ALA A 92 0.96 4.70 2.32
N GLU A 93 1.20 5.76 1.53
CA GLU A 93 2.43 5.89 0.73
C GLU A 93 3.66 6.05 1.64
N GLU A 94 3.58 6.92 2.65
CA GLU A 94 4.67 7.15 3.59
C GLU A 94 5.01 5.89 4.39
N VAL A 95 4.00 5.16 4.85
CA VAL A 95 4.17 3.88 5.54
C VAL A 95 4.81 2.84 4.62
N ALA A 96 4.34 2.71 3.38
CA ALA A 96 4.93 1.79 2.41
C ALA A 96 6.40 2.11 2.11
N ARG A 97 6.74 3.40 1.95
CA ARG A 97 8.12 3.85 1.73
C ARG A 97 9.01 3.57 2.93
N ALA A 98 8.53 3.87 4.14
CA ALA A 98 9.27 3.58 5.36
C ALA A 98 9.49 2.08 5.54
N LEU A 99 8.48 1.26 5.23
CA LEU A 99 8.56 -0.19 5.35
C LEU A 99 9.61 -0.77 4.41
N ARG A 100 9.60 -0.34 3.14
CA ARG A 100 10.65 -0.70 2.19
C ARG A 100 12.04 -0.26 2.69
N ASN A 101 12.17 0.97 3.15
CA ASN A 101 13.45 1.48 3.62
C ASN A 101 13.97 0.72 4.84
N ALA A 102 13.09 0.35 5.79
CA ALA A 102 13.45 -0.50 6.92
C ALA A 102 14.00 -1.84 6.44
N LEU A 103 13.31 -2.52 5.51
CA LEU A 103 13.82 -3.78 4.96
C LEU A 103 15.16 -3.61 4.22
N MET A 104 15.32 -2.54 3.44
CA MET A 104 16.57 -2.24 2.74
C MET A 104 17.75 -2.05 3.70
N CYS A 105 17.55 -1.43 4.87
CA CYS A 105 18.59 -1.27 5.89
C CYS A 105 19.06 -2.60 6.50
N HIS A 106 18.24 -3.65 6.42
CA HIS A 106 18.55 -4.99 6.95
C HIS A 106 18.87 -6.01 5.84
N ALA A 107 18.79 -5.60 4.58
CA ALA A 107 19.14 -6.40 3.43
C ALA A 107 20.66 -6.62 3.32
N VAL A 108 21.04 -7.63 2.54
CA VAL A 108 22.43 -7.80 2.09
C VAL A 108 22.79 -6.71 1.07
N ASP A 109 24.09 -6.48 0.84
CA ASP A 109 24.60 -5.51 -0.14
C ASP A 109 25.34 -6.27 -1.27
N PRO A 110 24.88 -6.17 -2.54
CA PRO A 110 23.73 -5.40 -3.00
C PRO A 110 22.38 -6.01 -2.57
N PRO A 111 21.34 -5.19 -2.39
CA PRO A 111 20.01 -5.67 -2.04
C PRO A 111 19.37 -6.43 -3.21
N PRO A 112 18.54 -7.46 -2.95
CA PRO A 112 17.82 -8.19 -4.00
C PRO A 112 17.03 -7.25 -4.92
N ALA A 113 17.02 -7.52 -6.23
CA ALA A 113 16.31 -6.68 -7.20
C ALA A 113 14.79 -6.72 -6.95
N ALA A 114 14.25 -7.86 -6.51
CA ALA A 114 12.87 -8.00 -6.07
C ALA A 114 12.52 -7.17 -4.82
N LEU A 115 13.51 -6.75 -4.00
CA LEU A 115 13.30 -5.85 -2.87
C LEU A 115 13.45 -4.38 -3.29
N SER A 116 14.51 -4.09 -4.05
CA SER A 116 14.82 -2.74 -4.47
C SER A 116 13.83 -2.23 -5.52
N GLY A 117 13.23 -3.13 -6.32
CA GLY A 117 12.42 -2.79 -7.48
C GLY A 117 13.24 -2.19 -8.63
N HIS A 118 14.56 -2.37 -8.62
CA HIS A 118 15.49 -1.83 -9.61
C HIS A 118 16.45 -2.92 -10.10
N GLN A 119 16.88 -2.77 -11.35
CA GLN A 119 17.99 -3.50 -11.95
C GLN A 119 19.32 -3.02 -11.38
N SER A 120 20.40 -3.78 -11.62
CA SER A 120 21.77 -3.42 -11.18
C SER A 120 22.26 -2.09 -11.77
N ASP A 121 21.75 -1.67 -12.92
CA ASP A 121 22.04 -0.39 -13.55
C ASP A 121 21.15 0.78 -13.04
N GLY A 122 20.28 0.52 -12.06
CA GLY A 122 19.38 1.50 -11.47
C GLY A 122 18.09 1.79 -12.27
N ARG A 123 17.84 1.09 -13.39
CA ARG A 123 16.55 1.15 -14.09
C ARG A 123 15.45 0.45 -13.28
N PRO A 124 14.18 0.87 -13.40
CA PRO A 124 13.07 0.15 -12.77
C PRO A 124 13.00 -1.30 -13.24
N LEU A 125 12.66 -2.20 -12.33
CA LEU A 125 12.48 -3.62 -12.66
C LEU A 125 11.18 -3.84 -13.44
N GLU A 126 11.26 -4.51 -14.59
CA GLU A 126 10.10 -4.78 -15.45
C GLU A 126 9.23 -5.93 -14.92
N ARG A 127 9.85 -6.94 -14.31
CA ARG A 127 9.12 -8.03 -13.65
C ARG A 127 8.49 -7.57 -12.32
N PRO A 128 7.42 -8.25 -11.86
CA PRO A 128 6.87 -8.02 -10.52
C PRO A 128 7.93 -8.12 -9.42
N HIS A 129 7.79 -7.27 -8.40
CA HIS A 129 8.66 -7.20 -7.23
C HIS A 129 7.84 -6.94 -5.97
N ALA A 130 8.50 -6.88 -4.81
CA ALA A 130 7.83 -6.72 -3.53
C ALA A 130 6.98 -5.44 -3.49
N ALA A 131 5.75 -5.57 -2.99
CA ALA A 131 4.86 -4.47 -2.69
C ALA A 131 4.76 -4.26 -1.18
N PHE A 132 4.65 -2.99 -0.78
CA PHE A 132 4.59 -2.59 0.63
C PHE A 132 3.25 -1.92 0.89
N LEU A 133 2.49 -2.43 1.86
CA LEU A 133 1.11 -2.03 2.07
C LEU A 133 0.87 -1.55 3.49
N ALA A 134 0.02 -0.54 3.64
CA ALA A 134 -0.66 -0.23 4.89
C ALA A 134 -2.02 -0.95 4.89
N LEU A 135 -2.30 -1.71 5.95
CA LEU A 135 -3.56 -2.43 6.11
C LEU A 135 -4.53 -1.61 6.96
N PRO A 136 -5.72 -1.27 6.44
CA PRO A 136 -6.66 -0.44 7.16
C PRO A 136 -7.45 -1.21 8.22
N ASP A 137 -7.76 -0.53 9.32
CA ASP A 137 -8.84 -0.89 10.22
C ASP A 137 -10.18 -0.46 9.60
N LEU A 138 -10.99 -1.43 9.16
CA LEU A 138 -12.29 -1.18 8.54
C LEU A 138 -13.46 -1.22 9.55
N ARG A 139 -13.20 -1.23 10.86
CA ARG A 139 -14.25 -1.15 11.91
C ARG A 139 -14.82 0.24 12.05
N ALA A 140 -14.05 1.25 11.66
CA ALA A 140 -14.41 2.64 11.83
C ALA A 140 -15.66 2.96 10.99
N ASN A 141 -16.77 3.24 11.66
CA ASN A 141 -17.93 3.90 11.05
C ASN A 141 -17.68 5.41 10.82
N THR A 142 -16.52 5.91 11.27
CA THR A 142 -16.08 7.29 11.10
C THR A 142 -15.21 7.42 9.85
N SER A 143 -15.23 8.59 9.22
CA SER A 143 -14.67 8.89 7.89
C SER A 143 -13.13 8.84 7.78
N SER A 144 -12.41 8.16 8.67
CA SER A 144 -10.96 8.00 8.57
C SER A 144 -10.48 6.70 9.21
N SER A 145 -10.39 5.66 8.39
CA SER A 145 -9.75 4.40 8.77
C SER A 145 -8.31 4.64 9.20
N ARG A 146 -7.92 3.94 10.26
CA ARG A 146 -6.55 3.93 10.80
C ARG A 146 -5.76 2.79 10.18
N ILE A 147 -4.44 2.86 10.27
CA ILE A 147 -3.57 1.77 9.88
C ILE A 147 -3.51 0.75 11.02
N ALA A 148 -4.06 -0.44 10.79
CA ALA A 148 -4.06 -1.56 11.74
C ALA A 148 -2.76 -2.37 11.69
N GLY A 149 -2.13 -2.39 10.52
CA GLY A 149 -0.95 -3.20 10.26
C GLY A 149 -0.27 -2.81 8.96
N VAL A 150 0.78 -3.54 8.63
CA VAL A 150 1.50 -3.42 7.37
C VAL A 150 1.71 -4.80 6.78
N ALA A 151 1.88 -4.85 5.46
CA ALA A 151 2.21 -6.09 4.76
C ALA A 151 3.35 -5.89 3.78
N ILE A 152 4.25 -6.87 3.72
CA ILE A 152 5.24 -7.05 2.65
C ILE A 152 4.72 -8.17 1.78
N VAL A 153 4.35 -7.84 0.54
CA VAL A 153 3.75 -8.79 -0.40
C VAL A 153 4.78 -9.15 -1.46
N LEU A 154 5.07 -10.45 -1.60
CA LEU A 154 6.02 -10.97 -2.56
C LEU A 154 5.30 -11.43 -3.85
N PRO A 155 5.96 -11.30 -5.01
CA PRO A 155 5.48 -11.92 -6.23
C PRO A 155 5.41 -13.44 -6.14
N ARG A 156 4.45 -14.04 -6.83
CA ARG A 156 4.27 -15.48 -6.95
C ARG A 156 5.45 -16.17 -7.63
N ALA A 157 5.97 -15.55 -8.70
CA ALA A 157 7.10 -16.04 -9.48
C ALA A 157 8.43 -15.37 -9.03
N ILE A 158 8.59 -15.13 -7.73
CA ILE A 158 9.83 -14.60 -7.17
C ILE A 158 10.93 -15.67 -7.23
N ASP A 159 12.16 -15.25 -7.53
CA ASP A 159 13.33 -16.13 -7.44
C ASP A 159 13.53 -16.63 -5.99
N PRO A 160 13.79 -17.94 -5.77
CA PRO A 160 13.92 -18.49 -4.42
C PRO A 160 15.03 -17.85 -3.58
N GLU A 161 16.16 -17.47 -4.19
CA GLU A 161 17.27 -16.83 -3.49
C GLU A 161 16.92 -15.39 -3.10
N GLU A 162 16.30 -14.64 -4.01
CA GLU A 162 15.79 -13.30 -3.70
C GLU A 162 14.73 -13.34 -2.60
N ARG A 163 13.81 -14.31 -2.66
CA ARG A 163 12.80 -14.55 -1.63
C ARG A 163 13.44 -14.80 -0.28
N GLN A 164 14.39 -15.73 -0.22
CA GLN A 164 15.12 -16.05 1.01
C GLN A 164 15.85 -14.82 1.56
N ALA A 165 16.52 -14.04 0.70
CA ALA A 165 17.22 -12.83 1.10
C ALA A 165 16.27 -11.77 1.70
N ILE A 166 15.06 -11.60 1.15
CA ILE A 166 14.04 -10.71 1.69
C ILE A 166 13.54 -11.19 3.06
N LEU A 167 13.25 -12.49 3.21
CA LEU A 167 12.80 -13.05 4.47
C LEU A 167 13.88 -12.95 5.57
N LEU A 168 15.15 -13.14 5.21
CA LEU A 168 16.28 -12.93 6.12
C LEU A 168 16.43 -11.46 6.53
N ALA A 169 16.19 -10.52 5.62
CA ALA A 169 16.17 -9.09 5.94
C ALA A 169 15.05 -8.76 6.94
N ALA A 170 13.85 -9.31 6.73
CA ALA A 170 12.73 -9.17 7.65
C ALA A 170 13.05 -9.77 9.04
N ALA A 171 13.66 -10.96 9.10
CA ALA A 171 14.09 -11.58 10.36
C ALA A 171 15.20 -10.80 11.09
N ARG A 172 16.11 -10.13 10.35
CA ARG A 172 17.10 -9.22 10.94
C ARG A 172 16.45 -7.95 11.50
N TRP A 173 15.52 -7.37 10.77
CA TRP A 173 14.73 -6.22 11.25
C TRP A 173 13.92 -6.59 12.50
N GLU A 174 13.38 -7.80 12.52
CA GLU A 174 12.64 -8.33 13.67
C GLU A 174 13.50 -8.42 14.94
N ARG A 175 14.72 -8.97 14.83
CA ARG A 175 15.69 -8.95 15.93
C ARG A 175 16.09 -7.53 16.35
N GLY A 176 15.95 -6.55 15.46
CA GLY A 176 16.13 -5.12 15.73
C GLY A 176 14.92 -4.44 16.36
N GLY A 177 13.84 -5.18 16.66
CA GLY A 177 12.69 -4.69 17.40
C GLY A 177 11.55 -4.11 16.55
N LEU A 178 11.51 -4.35 15.23
CA LEU A 178 10.38 -3.98 14.34
C LEU A 178 9.87 -2.53 14.46
N ARG A 179 10.77 -1.59 14.74
CA ARG A 179 10.44 -0.16 14.82
C ARG A 179 10.43 0.47 13.42
N LEU A 180 9.30 1.04 13.03
CA LEU A 180 9.12 1.70 11.74
C LEU A 180 9.15 3.22 11.88
N VAL A 181 10.21 3.87 11.39
CA VAL A 181 10.39 5.33 11.51
C VAL A 181 9.76 6.06 10.32
N LEU A 182 8.89 7.04 10.61
CA LEU A 182 8.10 7.80 9.62
C LEU A 182 8.50 9.30 9.57
N GLY A 183 9.69 9.64 10.09
CA GLY A 183 10.18 11.01 10.15
C GLY A 183 9.32 11.88 11.06
N ARG A 184 8.77 12.99 10.54
CA ARG A 184 7.92 13.92 11.32
C ARG A 184 6.60 13.31 11.78
N LEU A 185 6.18 12.19 11.19
CA LEU A 185 4.98 11.45 11.60
C LEU A 185 5.25 10.54 12.82
N GLY A 186 6.49 10.53 13.35
CA GLY A 186 6.87 9.71 14.48
C GLY A 186 7.37 8.33 14.07
N ALA A 187 7.05 7.32 14.89
CA ALA A 187 7.39 5.93 14.62
C ALA A 187 6.21 5.02 15.01
N LEU A 188 6.09 3.89 14.30
CA LEU A 188 5.19 2.81 14.68
C LEU A 188 6.00 1.66 15.28
N GLN A 189 5.54 1.15 16.41
CA GLN A 189 5.97 -0.15 16.90
C GLN A 189 5.15 -1.23 16.20
N LEU A 190 5.82 -2.26 15.66
CA LEU A 190 5.14 -3.38 15.02
C LEU A 190 5.41 -4.68 15.80
N SER A 191 4.52 -5.66 15.65
CA SER A 191 4.76 -7.04 16.12
C SER A 191 4.09 -8.08 15.20
N ARG A 192 4.36 -9.37 15.45
CA ARG A 192 3.73 -10.46 14.67
C ARG A 192 2.24 -10.56 15.00
N VAL A 193 1.44 -11.00 14.02
CA VAL A 193 0.00 -11.19 14.19
C VAL A 193 -0.33 -12.32 15.17
N ASP A 194 0.54 -13.34 15.27
CA ASP A 194 0.35 -14.54 16.09
C ASP A 194 0.52 -14.31 17.60
N GLU A 195 1.04 -13.14 18.00
CA GLU A 195 1.02 -12.75 19.41
C GLU A 195 -0.44 -12.66 19.89
N PRO A 196 -0.79 -13.16 21.10
CA PRO A 196 -2.15 -13.16 21.61
C PRO A 196 -2.80 -11.77 21.52
N THR A 197 -3.55 -11.53 20.45
CA THR A 197 -4.28 -10.28 20.32
C THR A 197 -5.45 -10.31 21.31
N ALA A 198 -5.52 -9.36 22.24
CA ALA A 198 -6.70 -9.15 23.08
C ALA A 198 -7.97 -8.78 22.26
N ASP A 199 -7.82 -8.54 20.95
CA ASP A 199 -8.86 -8.03 20.05
C ASP A 199 -9.08 -8.99 18.86
N PRO A 200 -10.08 -9.89 18.95
CA PRO A 200 -10.42 -10.83 17.88
C PRO A 200 -10.80 -10.17 16.55
N LEU A 201 -11.29 -8.92 16.56
CA LEU A 201 -11.72 -8.22 15.34
C LEU A 201 -10.54 -7.59 14.58
N ALA A 202 -9.46 -7.23 15.28
CA ALA A 202 -8.22 -6.79 14.63
C ALA A 202 -7.60 -7.91 13.77
N ARG A 203 -7.78 -9.18 14.16
CA ARG A 203 -7.32 -10.34 13.37
C ARG A 203 -7.94 -10.36 11.97
N HIS A 204 -9.19 -9.93 11.81
CA HIS A 204 -9.89 -9.99 10.52
C HIS A 204 -9.26 -9.14 9.42
N PHE A 205 -8.68 -7.98 9.76
CA PHE A 205 -8.04 -7.09 8.77
C PHE A 205 -6.54 -7.37 8.59
N LEU A 206 -5.98 -8.16 9.51
CA LEU A 206 -4.61 -8.66 9.46
C LEU A 206 -4.52 -10.05 8.82
N ASP A 207 -5.64 -10.74 8.65
CA ASP A 207 -5.74 -12.01 7.94
C ASP A 207 -5.43 -11.80 6.45
N PRO A 208 -4.37 -12.44 5.90
CA PRO A 208 -4.07 -12.40 4.47
C PRO A 208 -5.26 -12.76 3.58
N HIS A 209 -6.14 -13.70 3.99
CA HIS A 209 -7.30 -14.12 3.20
C HIS A 209 -8.29 -12.99 2.93
N ARG A 210 -8.34 -11.96 3.79
CA ARG A 210 -9.16 -10.76 3.55
C ARG A 210 -8.73 -10.00 2.29
N TRP A 211 -7.47 -10.14 1.93
CA TRP A 211 -6.82 -9.42 0.83
C TRP A 211 -6.55 -10.33 -0.36
N SER A 212 -6.40 -11.65 -0.16
CA SER A 212 -6.06 -12.60 -1.23
C SER A 212 -7.14 -13.64 -1.55
N GLY A 213 -8.20 -13.75 -0.75
CA GLY A 213 -9.23 -14.78 -0.90
C GLY A 213 -9.97 -14.74 -2.24
N PRO A 214 -10.44 -15.90 -2.76
CA PRO A 214 -11.11 -15.99 -4.05
C PRO A 214 -12.45 -15.23 -4.05
N SER A 215 -12.57 -14.20 -4.89
CA SER A 215 -13.74 -13.34 -4.96
C SER A 215 -14.01 -12.87 -6.39
N ARG A 216 -15.29 -12.74 -6.74
CA ARG A 216 -15.77 -12.08 -7.97
C ARG A 216 -15.79 -10.56 -7.81
N ARG A 217 -15.97 -10.06 -6.59
CA ARG A 217 -16.09 -8.61 -6.33
C ARG A 217 -14.94 -8.08 -5.49
N TRP A 218 -14.39 -6.97 -5.95
CA TRP A 218 -13.27 -6.28 -5.31
C TRP A 218 -13.54 -4.79 -5.27
N ALA A 219 -13.10 -4.11 -4.22
CA ALA A 219 -13.14 -2.66 -4.17
C ALA A 219 -11.86 -2.11 -3.54
N THR A 220 -11.41 -0.95 -4.02
CA THR A 220 -10.23 -0.28 -3.47
C THR A 220 -10.44 0.15 -2.01
N VAL A 221 -9.49 -0.19 -1.13
CA VAL A 221 -9.38 0.35 0.23
C VAL A 221 -8.33 1.45 0.34
N THR A 222 -7.34 1.46 -0.56
CA THR A 222 -6.53 2.65 -0.85
C THR A 222 -6.78 3.02 -2.32
N PRO A 223 -6.91 4.31 -2.66
CA PRO A 223 -7.23 4.70 -4.03
C PRO A 223 -6.14 4.23 -4.97
N LEU A 224 -6.49 3.94 -6.22
CA LEU A 224 -5.53 3.58 -7.26
C LEU A 224 -5.04 4.84 -7.97
N ALA A 225 -3.72 4.94 -8.18
CA ALA A 225 -3.12 5.98 -8.99
C ALA A 225 -3.10 5.52 -10.46
N LEU A 226 -3.82 6.23 -11.33
CA LEU A 226 -3.96 5.82 -12.73
C LEU A 226 -2.62 5.91 -13.49
N HIS A 227 -2.40 4.96 -14.40
CA HIS A 227 -1.21 4.93 -15.25
C HIS A 227 -1.15 6.12 -16.23
N HIS A 228 -2.32 6.54 -16.70
CA HIS A 228 -2.50 7.67 -17.62
C HIS A 228 -3.59 8.60 -17.09
N ASN A 229 -3.57 9.86 -17.53
CA ASN A 229 -4.63 10.81 -17.21
C ASN A 229 -5.90 10.46 -18.01
N PRO A 230 -7.05 10.15 -17.36
CA PRO A 230 -8.29 9.81 -18.05
C PRO A 230 -9.01 11.03 -18.67
N GLY A 231 -8.57 12.25 -18.35
CA GLY A 231 -9.29 13.50 -18.57
C GLY A 231 -9.89 14.04 -17.27
N ASP A 232 -10.76 15.04 -17.38
CA ASP A 232 -11.37 15.68 -16.23
C ASP A 232 -12.60 14.93 -15.71
N LEU A 233 -12.43 14.21 -14.59
CA LEU A 233 -13.50 13.49 -13.87
C LEU A 233 -14.46 14.45 -13.13
N THR A 234 -14.18 15.74 -13.16
CA THR A 234 -14.89 16.79 -12.43
C THR A 234 -15.55 17.80 -13.35
N ALA A 235 -15.49 17.55 -14.67
CA ALA A 235 -16.02 18.42 -15.70
C ALA A 235 -17.51 18.72 -15.47
N GLN A 236 -17.89 19.98 -15.63
CA GLN A 236 -19.30 20.41 -15.50
C GLN A 236 -20.20 19.77 -16.57
N SER A 237 -19.66 19.48 -17.75
CA SER A 237 -20.38 18.79 -18.81
C SER A 237 -20.53 17.30 -18.47
N PRO A 238 -21.78 16.78 -18.34
CA PRO A 238 -22.01 15.37 -18.01
C PRO A 238 -21.38 14.41 -19.03
N ALA A 239 -21.41 14.77 -20.32
CA ALA A 239 -20.82 13.97 -21.39
C ALA A 239 -19.28 13.87 -21.27
N GLN A 240 -18.62 14.96 -20.87
CA GLN A 240 -17.17 14.98 -20.68
C GLN A 240 -16.76 14.16 -19.45
N ALA A 241 -17.46 14.35 -18.32
CA ALA A 241 -17.23 13.58 -17.10
C ALA A 241 -17.45 12.07 -17.34
N ALA A 242 -18.51 11.70 -18.07
CA ALA A 242 -18.78 10.31 -18.44
C ALA A 242 -17.69 9.72 -19.35
N ARG A 243 -17.17 10.50 -20.30
CA ARG A 243 -16.04 10.07 -21.14
C ARG A 243 -14.77 9.84 -20.32
N ALA A 244 -14.46 10.73 -19.38
CA ALA A 244 -13.32 10.57 -18.47
C ALA A 244 -13.49 9.34 -17.56
N ALA A 245 -14.70 9.11 -17.03
CA ALA A 245 -15.00 7.94 -16.21
C ALA A 245 -14.83 6.62 -16.98
N ARG A 246 -15.31 6.55 -18.24
CA ARG A 246 -15.08 5.39 -19.12
C ARG A 246 -13.59 5.13 -19.37
N ARG A 247 -12.82 6.17 -19.68
CA ARG A 247 -11.36 6.05 -19.85
C ARG A 247 -10.65 5.59 -18.58
N ALA A 248 -11.07 6.09 -17.41
CA ALA A 248 -10.54 5.64 -16.14
C ALA A 248 -10.84 4.15 -15.91
N ALA A 249 -12.06 3.71 -16.18
CA ALA A 249 -12.47 2.31 -16.09
C ALA A 249 -11.64 1.40 -17.03
N GLU A 250 -11.41 1.83 -18.27
CA GLU A 250 -10.55 1.12 -19.22
C GLU A 250 -9.08 1.02 -18.74
N ILE A 251 -8.53 2.08 -18.14
CA ILE A 251 -7.19 2.06 -17.56
C ILE A 251 -7.11 1.05 -16.41
N VAL A 252 -8.13 1.02 -15.55
CA VAL A 252 -8.21 0.07 -14.43
C VAL A 252 -8.33 -1.37 -14.95
N ALA A 253 -9.19 -1.63 -15.94
CA ALA A 253 -9.34 -2.94 -16.56
C ALA A 253 -8.04 -3.45 -17.19
N ARG A 254 -7.30 -2.59 -17.91
CA ARG A 254 -5.94 -2.93 -18.40
C ARG A 254 -4.96 -3.22 -17.26
N GLY A 255 -5.11 -2.53 -16.13
CA GLY A 255 -4.35 -2.79 -14.91
C GLY A 255 -4.52 -4.21 -14.38
N CYS A 256 -5.71 -4.83 -14.51
CA CYS A 256 -5.95 -6.22 -14.10
C CYS A 256 -5.07 -7.19 -14.91
N ALA A 257 -4.98 -7.00 -16.24
CA ALA A 257 -4.12 -7.83 -17.09
C ALA A 257 -2.64 -7.72 -16.70
N HIS A 258 -2.17 -6.53 -16.32
CA HIS A 258 -0.78 -6.33 -15.87
C HIS A 258 -0.42 -7.10 -14.60
N ILE A 259 -1.41 -7.52 -13.81
CA ILE A 259 -1.20 -8.34 -12.62
C ILE A 259 -1.68 -9.79 -12.82
N GLY A 260 -1.87 -10.23 -14.07
CA GLY A 260 -2.22 -11.61 -14.42
C GLY A 260 -3.69 -11.97 -14.23
N LEU A 261 -4.57 -11.00 -13.99
CA LEU A 261 -6.00 -11.24 -13.81
C LEU A 261 -6.77 -11.14 -15.14
N PRO A 262 -7.89 -11.89 -15.29
CA PRO A 262 -8.77 -11.76 -16.44
C PRO A 262 -9.35 -10.33 -16.50
N PRO A 263 -9.85 -9.90 -17.67
CA PRO A 263 -10.58 -8.64 -17.75
C PRO A 263 -11.82 -8.69 -16.83
N PRO A 264 -12.06 -7.64 -16.01
CA PRO A 264 -13.29 -7.54 -15.24
C PRO A 264 -14.50 -7.37 -16.16
N THR A 265 -15.64 -7.95 -15.78
CA THR A 265 -16.94 -7.75 -16.47
C THR A 265 -17.52 -6.37 -16.20
N GLN A 266 -17.18 -5.76 -15.05
CA GLN A 266 -17.59 -4.42 -14.70
C GLN A 266 -16.49 -3.69 -13.95
N VAL A 267 -16.32 -2.39 -14.28
CA VAL A 267 -15.46 -1.47 -13.52
C VAL A 267 -16.23 -0.20 -13.25
N ARG A 268 -16.38 0.16 -11.98
CA ARG A 268 -17.01 1.41 -11.55
C ARG A 268 -15.97 2.29 -10.90
N VAL A 269 -15.69 3.45 -11.48
CA VAL A 269 -14.76 4.44 -10.93
C VAL A 269 -15.50 5.46 -10.09
N MET A 270 -14.98 5.79 -8.92
CA MET A 270 -15.64 6.62 -7.94
C MET A 270 -14.65 7.44 -7.10
N ARG A 271 -15.12 8.52 -6.48
CA ARG A 271 -14.30 9.36 -5.60
C ARG A 271 -14.14 8.79 -4.19
N ARG A 272 -15.09 7.98 -3.73
CA ARG A 272 -15.15 7.39 -2.39
C ARG A 272 -15.14 5.87 -2.53
N SER A 273 -14.45 5.18 -1.64
CA SER A 273 -14.58 3.72 -1.54
C SER A 273 -15.98 3.31 -1.07
N THR A 274 -16.42 2.11 -1.47
CA THR A 274 -17.62 1.49 -0.90
C THR A 274 -17.37 0.80 0.44
N PHE A 275 -16.12 0.76 0.90
CA PHE A 275 -15.81 0.41 2.29
C PHE A 275 -16.10 1.60 3.22
N PRO A 276 -16.89 1.40 4.29
CA PRO A 276 -17.08 2.41 5.32
C PRO A 276 -15.74 2.86 5.92
N GLY A 277 -15.66 4.14 6.26
CA GLY A 277 -14.50 4.74 6.92
C GLY A 277 -13.26 5.00 6.05
N ILE A 278 -13.20 4.45 4.83
CA ILE A 278 -12.10 4.75 3.91
C ILE A 278 -12.18 6.22 3.45
N PRO A 279 -11.08 7.00 3.58
CA PRO A 279 -11.04 8.38 3.08
C PRO A 279 -11.24 8.44 1.56
N THR A 280 -11.65 9.60 1.05
CA THR A 280 -11.85 9.81 -0.39
C THR A 280 -10.51 9.88 -1.13
N ALA A 281 -10.51 9.60 -2.43
CA ALA A 281 -9.29 9.62 -3.23
C ALA A 281 -8.50 10.96 -3.14
N PRO A 282 -9.15 12.14 -3.11
CA PRO A 282 -8.44 13.41 -2.86
C PRO A 282 -7.71 13.53 -1.53
N GLU A 283 -8.14 12.84 -0.49
CA GLU A 283 -7.47 12.89 0.83
C GLU A 283 -6.14 12.12 0.84
N PHE A 284 -5.93 11.22 -0.11
CA PHE A 284 -4.65 10.55 -0.34
C PHE A 284 -3.75 11.31 -1.32
N MET A 285 -4.31 12.24 -2.10
CA MET A 285 -3.56 13.00 -3.10
C MET A 285 -2.69 14.08 -2.45
N PRO A 286 -1.61 14.52 -3.12
CA PRO A 286 -1.14 14.06 -4.45
C PRO A 286 -0.41 12.71 -4.39
N PHE A 287 -0.39 11.96 -5.51
CA PHE A 287 0.50 10.80 -5.68
C PHE A 287 1.36 10.96 -6.95
N PRO A 288 2.68 10.66 -6.90
CA PRO A 288 3.43 10.39 -5.67
C PRO A 288 3.59 11.67 -4.82
N ARG A 289 3.56 11.55 -3.49
CA ARG A 289 3.74 12.69 -2.57
C ARG A 289 5.13 13.30 -2.64
N LYS A 290 6.14 12.46 -2.89
CA LYS A 290 7.51 12.90 -3.16
C LYS A 290 7.87 12.55 -4.61
N PRO A 291 8.51 13.47 -5.36
CA PRO A 291 8.99 13.16 -6.69
C PRO A 291 10.02 12.03 -6.62
N SER A 292 10.02 11.17 -7.64
CA SER A 292 10.94 10.03 -7.71
C SER A 292 12.42 10.46 -7.79
N ARG A 293 12.71 11.66 -8.29
CA ARG A 293 14.06 12.27 -8.31
C ARG A 293 13.99 13.78 -8.06
N PRO A 294 15.00 14.39 -7.41
CA PRO A 294 15.15 15.84 -7.38
C PRO A 294 15.20 16.38 -8.82
N GLY A 295 14.34 17.35 -9.15
CA GLY A 295 14.26 17.93 -10.50
C GLY A 295 13.37 17.20 -11.51
N SER A 296 12.79 16.03 -11.19
CA SER A 296 11.79 15.41 -12.07
C SER A 296 10.46 16.19 -12.01
N ASN A 297 9.87 16.47 -13.17
CA ASN A 297 8.60 17.20 -13.25
C ASN A 297 7.50 16.47 -12.45
N LYS A 298 6.70 17.24 -11.69
CA LYS A 298 5.67 16.76 -10.76
C LYS A 298 4.47 16.20 -11.53
N PHE A 299 4.60 15.06 -12.19
CA PHE A 299 3.45 14.38 -12.78
C PHE A 299 2.62 13.74 -11.67
N GLN A 300 1.68 14.52 -11.12
CA GLN A 300 0.67 14.04 -10.19
C GLN A 300 -0.31 13.14 -10.94
N ARG A 301 -0.48 11.93 -10.43
CA ARG A 301 -1.41 10.96 -11.00
C ARG A 301 -2.81 11.23 -10.49
N VAL A 302 -3.79 11.08 -11.38
CA VAL A 302 -5.20 11.08 -10.99
C VAL A 302 -5.45 9.83 -10.16
N CYS A 303 -5.87 10.03 -8.90
CA CYS A 303 -6.24 8.95 -8.00
C CYS A 303 -7.75 8.78 -7.95
N VAL A 304 -8.21 7.54 -7.96
CA VAL A 304 -9.63 7.19 -7.88
C VAL A 304 -9.83 5.96 -6.99
N HIS A 305 -11.04 5.78 -6.48
CA HIS A 305 -11.48 4.47 -6.01
C HIS A 305 -12.15 3.71 -7.16
N ALA A 306 -12.16 2.39 -7.08
CA ALA A 306 -12.86 1.54 -8.03
C ALA A 306 -13.51 0.33 -7.36
N GLU A 307 -14.62 -0.10 -7.94
CA GLU A 307 -15.20 -1.43 -7.76
C GLU A 307 -15.00 -2.25 -9.04
N LEU A 308 -14.73 -3.53 -8.87
CA LEU A 308 -14.44 -4.49 -9.92
C LEU A 308 -15.36 -5.69 -9.73
N GLU A 309 -15.97 -6.16 -10.82
CA GLU A 309 -16.62 -7.46 -10.88
C GLU A 309 -15.95 -8.33 -11.95
N PHE A 310 -15.75 -9.60 -11.65
CA PHE A 310 -15.21 -10.61 -12.55
C PHE A 310 -16.26 -11.70 -12.83
N ALA A 311 -16.19 -12.29 -14.03
CA ALA A 311 -17.05 -13.41 -14.43
C ALA A 311 -16.84 -14.65 -13.55
N GLU A 312 -15.60 -14.88 -13.11
CA GLU A 312 -15.19 -15.96 -12.23
C GLU A 312 -14.54 -15.40 -10.96
N LYS A 313 -14.42 -16.23 -9.91
CA LYS A 313 -13.65 -15.83 -8.74
C LYS A 313 -12.18 -15.69 -9.13
N VAL A 314 -11.56 -14.59 -8.70
CA VAL A 314 -10.11 -14.37 -8.81
C VAL A 314 -9.49 -14.29 -7.43
N GLU A 315 -8.25 -14.76 -7.30
CA GLU A 315 -7.48 -14.70 -6.06
C GLU A 315 -6.48 -13.53 -6.11
N GLY A 316 -6.39 -12.82 -4.98
CA GLY A 316 -5.53 -11.66 -4.81
C GLY A 316 -4.15 -11.99 -4.23
N PRO A 317 -3.47 -10.97 -3.64
CA PRO A 317 -3.95 -9.61 -3.49
C PRO A 317 -4.10 -8.86 -4.81
N VAL A 318 -5.17 -8.07 -4.92
CA VAL A 318 -5.47 -7.24 -6.09
C VAL A 318 -4.89 -5.85 -5.86
N LEU A 319 -3.68 -5.62 -6.40
CA LEU A 319 -2.92 -4.38 -6.28
C LEU A 319 -2.85 -3.67 -7.65
N LEU A 320 -3.54 -2.55 -7.81
CA LEU A 320 -3.72 -1.91 -9.11
C LEU A 320 -3.12 -0.51 -9.20
N GLY A 321 -2.85 -0.07 -10.43
CA GLY A 321 -2.35 1.26 -10.74
C GLY A 321 -0.83 1.40 -10.58
N ALA A 322 -0.36 2.62 -10.81
CA ALA A 322 1.06 2.97 -10.79
C ALA A 322 1.67 3.00 -9.38
N GLY A 323 0.83 3.03 -8.35
CA GLY A 323 1.23 3.02 -6.95
C GLY A 323 1.22 1.65 -6.27
N ARG A 324 0.96 0.56 -7.03
CA ARG A 324 0.72 -0.79 -6.48
C ARG A 324 1.84 -1.34 -5.57
N TYR A 325 3.08 -0.90 -5.75
CA TYR A 325 4.22 -1.29 -4.91
C TYR A 325 4.45 -0.37 -3.69
N TRP A 326 3.69 0.72 -3.59
CA TRP A 326 3.88 1.83 -2.64
C TRP A 326 2.63 2.13 -1.82
N GLY A 327 1.84 1.11 -1.46
CA GLY A 327 0.69 1.23 -0.57
C GLY A 327 -0.58 1.84 -1.18
N VAL A 328 -0.56 2.14 -2.48
CA VAL A 328 -1.65 2.81 -3.20
C VAL A 328 -2.23 1.87 -4.24
N GLY A 329 -3.55 1.64 -4.19
CA GLY A 329 -4.28 0.75 -5.10
C GLY A 329 -4.54 -0.65 -4.55
N LEU A 330 -4.52 -0.83 -3.23
CA LEU A 330 -4.93 -2.06 -2.57
C LEU A 330 -6.46 -2.23 -2.69
N CYS A 331 -6.91 -3.39 -3.14
CA CYS A 331 -8.32 -3.78 -3.12
C CYS A 331 -8.59 -4.82 -2.03
N GLY A 332 -9.77 -4.73 -1.41
CA GLY A 332 -10.30 -5.74 -0.51
C GLY A 332 -11.44 -6.53 -1.15
N VAL A 333 -11.64 -7.75 -0.67
CA VAL A 333 -12.76 -8.63 -1.04
C VAL A 333 -14.10 -7.99 -0.67
N ARG A 334 -15.09 -8.09 -1.57
CA ARG A 334 -16.48 -7.61 -1.38
C ARG A 334 -17.52 -8.74 -1.43
N ASP A 335 -17.14 -9.95 -1.79
CA ASP A 335 -18.01 -11.12 -1.66
C ASP A 335 -18.10 -11.49 -0.17
N GLY A 336 -19.20 -11.10 0.47
CA GLY A 336 -19.51 -11.34 1.88
C GLY A 336 -20.95 -10.97 2.17
#